data_AF-W2I8L2-F1
#
_entry.id   AF-W2I8L2-F1
#
_cell.length_a   1.000
_cell.length_b   1.000
_cell.length_c   1.000
_cell.angle_alpha   90.00
_cell.angle_beta   90.00
_cell.angle_gamma   90.00
#
_symmetry.space_group_name_H-M   'P 1'
#
loop_
_entity.id
_entity.type
_entity.pdbx_description
1 polymer ?
#
loop_
_entity_poly.entity_id
_entity_poly.type
_entity_poly.pdbx_seq_one_letter_code
_entity_poly.pdbx_strand_id
1 'polypeptide(L)'
;MRYLSILLLNWMRMSVASVTANSTRRVALLTDVEGNWQYVRNVVRQSSCLQLTASGQEETLELRDDCVLVFGGDAGDKGDYTLKCYEQLVHLKEKHPDRVVLLVGNRDVNKMRLTSELNDTEMDLSFMAKEILEGPMWVPQDKRVTLKKFLEDQHKGQDGAPGKEVVNTKVNRLKWMLEHTMGAQGDFERRRAELKLRQEVGDEKGVTDDDVVKSYLDSVKEGGVLREYLLHGSLAFVTHQTLFVHGGIINENKDASLSALGRVPDEPSKHFDSVLEWVDKLNAWYRNQVQEWIDLPTWNEDHSSRGGNELLNYVLPDYTGSVVMGRHLLPSGMPTPIPAEIASLLSESGIRRVIIGHTPHGNCPTVVKQPRHQQDTCVADRRSNVEAFEDVIMCDTSYSDAGAPDNRGRAATEVVVEPSGRVLVNGVLEDGRHIKYDPDEDPWVGRWLQDGTMVKARLVDDEASEEASYLVFQVENGYSYTYHYLTASQLLEIGLKN
;
A
#
# COMPACT_ATOMS: atom_id res chain seq x y z
N MET A 1 -4.83 25.35 -18.32
CA MET A 1 -3.52 25.63 -18.98
C MET A 1 -2.45 26.24 -18.06
N ARG A 2 -2.74 27.14 -17.10
CA ARG A 2 -1.72 27.70 -16.18
C ARG A 2 -1.30 26.79 -15.02
N TYR A 3 -2.16 25.89 -14.53
CA TYR A 3 -1.82 24.91 -13.48
C TYR A 3 -1.04 23.69 -14.00
N LEU A 4 -1.32 23.27 -15.24
CA LEU A 4 -0.63 22.15 -15.91
C LEU A 4 0.89 22.40 -16.06
N SER A 5 1.28 23.65 -16.32
CA SER A 5 2.68 24.04 -16.44
C SER A 5 3.44 24.04 -15.12
N ILE A 6 2.77 24.16 -13.97
CA ILE A 6 3.43 24.19 -12.65
C ILE A 6 3.65 22.76 -12.13
N LEU A 7 2.69 21.84 -12.34
CA LEU A 7 2.82 20.43 -11.95
C LEU A 7 3.82 19.66 -12.84
N LEU A 8 3.83 19.90 -14.16
CA LEU A 8 4.84 19.34 -15.07
C LEU A 8 6.25 19.91 -14.79
N LEU A 9 6.39 21.19 -14.42
CA LEU A 9 7.70 21.76 -14.08
C LEU A 9 8.21 21.36 -12.68
N ASN A 10 7.32 21.16 -11.70
CA ASN A 10 7.75 20.87 -10.32
C ASN A 10 8.27 19.44 -10.14
N TRP A 11 7.85 18.46 -10.96
CA TRP A 11 8.34 17.09 -10.88
C TRP A 11 9.50 16.79 -11.85
N MET A 12 9.49 17.37 -13.07
CA MET A 12 10.63 17.23 -14.02
C MET A 12 11.89 18.00 -13.60
N ARG A 13 11.84 18.73 -12.47
CA ARG A 13 12.99 19.43 -11.89
C ARG A 13 13.13 19.15 -10.41
N MET A 14 13.36 17.90 -10.04
CA MET A 14 14.36 17.72 -8.98
C MET A 14 15.66 18.32 -9.53
N SER A 15 15.98 19.53 -9.11
CA SER A 15 17.30 20.11 -9.38
C SER A 15 18.35 19.08 -8.95
N VAL A 16 19.47 18.98 -9.65
CA VAL A 16 20.61 18.15 -9.21
C VAL A 16 20.96 18.42 -7.74
N ALA A 17 20.73 19.65 -7.25
CA ALA A 17 20.85 20.04 -5.84
C ALA A 17 19.85 19.34 -4.90
N SER A 18 18.61 19.07 -5.36
CA SER A 18 17.58 18.37 -4.58
C SER A 18 17.85 16.86 -4.49
N VAL A 19 18.29 16.25 -5.61
CA VAL A 19 18.72 14.84 -5.64
C VAL A 19 19.93 14.61 -4.73
N THR A 20 20.92 15.49 -4.78
CA THR A 20 22.12 15.43 -3.92
C THR A 20 21.84 15.75 -2.44
N ALA A 21 20.82 16.56 -2.14
CA ALA A 21 20.39 16.79 -0.77
C ALA A 21 19.58 15.61 -0.20
N ASN A 22 18.82 14.89 -1.04
CA ASN A 22 18.07 13.71 -0.61
C ASN A 22 18.95 12.47 -0.42
N SER A 23 20.09 12.36 -1.12
CA SER A 23 21.02 11.24 -0.95
C SER A 23 21.73 11.19 0.41
N THR A 24 21.55 12.22 1.26
CA THR A 24 22.06 12.25 2.63
C THR A 24 20.97 12.19 3.69
N ARG A 25 19.70 12.02 3.29
CA ARG A 25 18.54 12.01 4.20
C ARG A 25 18.11 10.59 4.51
N ARG A 26 17.57 10.41 5.71
CA ARG A 26 16.95 9.16 6.14
C ARG A 26 15.56 9.04 5.51
N VAL A 27 15.16 7.85 5.07
CA VAL A 27 13.86 7.61 4.43
C VAL A 27 12.97 6.82 5.39
N ALA A 28 11.91 7.45 5.89
CA ALA A 28 10.87 6.75 6.65
C ALA A 28 9.82 6.17 5.71
N LEU A 29 9.37 4.95 6.02
CA LEU A 29 8.21 4.34 5.40
C LEU A 29 6.99 4.46 6.31
N LEU A 30 5.85 4.83 5.73
CA LEU A 30 4.52 4.65 6.30
C LEU A 30 3.65 4.04 5.20
N THR A 31 2.92 2.96 5.45
CA THR A 31 2.12 2.30 4.41
C THR A 31 0.82 1.74 4.98
N ASP A 32 -0.16 1.53 4.11
CA ASP A 32 -1.41 0.84 4.41
C ASP A 32 -2.02 1.38 5.69
N VAL A 33 -2.19 2.71 5.77
CA VAL A 33 -2.81 3.37 6.95
C VAL A 33 -4.30 3.05 6.98
N GLU A 34 -4.91 2.87 5.81
CA GLU A 34 -6.30 2.49 5.61
C GLU A 34 -7.31 3.33 6.42
N GLY A 35 -7.06 4.62 6.61
CA GLY A 35 -7.92 5.53 7.39
C GLY A 35 -7.77 5.41 8.91
N ASN A 36 -6.83 4.60 9.40
CA ASN A 36 -6.59 4.40 10.83
C ASN A 36 -5.59 5.44 11.38
N TRP A 37 -6.11 6.59 11.81
CA TRP A 37 -5.27 7.64 12.42
C TRP A 37 -4.65 7.22 13.76
N GLN A 38 -5.25 6.27 14.48
CA GLN A 38 -4.65 5.75 15.70
C GLN A 38 -3.40 4.92 15.42
N TYR A 39 -3.37 4.17 14.31
CA TYR A 39 -2.16 3.52 13.81
C TYR A 39 -1.07 4.55 13.46
N VAL A 40 -1.41 5.64 12.78
CA VAL A 40 -0.47 6.76 12.52
C VAL A 40 0.11 7.29 13.83
N ARG A 41 -0.72 7.54 14.84
CA ARG A 41 -0.23 7.95 16.18
C ARG A 41 0.73 6.93 16.80
N ASN A 42 0.43 5.64 16.69
CA ASN A 42 1.28 4.58 17.24
C ASN A 42 2.64 4.54 16.53
N VAL A 43 2.68 4.64 15.19
CA VAL A 43 3.92 4.71 14.42
C VAL A 43 4.72 5.97 14.76
N VAL A 44 4.07 7.13 14.84
CA VAL A 44 4.75 8.40 15.13
C VAL A 44 5.35 8.45 16.54
N ARG A 45 4.71 7.82 17.55
CA ARG A 45 5.22 7.79 18.93
C ARG A 45 6.64 7.24 19.07
N GLN A 46 7.03 6.35 18.18
CA GLN A 46 8.35 5.71 18.15
C GLN A 46 9.18 6.15 16.96
N SER A 47 8.70 7.12 16.18
CA SER A 47 9.34 7.55 14.95
C SER A 47 10.48 8.52 15.19
N SER A 48 11.60 8.25 14.53
CA SER A 48 12.76 9.13 14.46
C SER A 48 12.70 10.13 13.30
N CYS A 49 11.67 10.05 12.45
CA CYS A 49 11.53 10.82 11.21
C CYS A 49 10.22 11.63 11.13
N LEU A 50 9.14 11.13 11.73
CA LEU A 50 7.81 11.74 11.74
C LEU A 50 7.51 12.31 13.12
N GLN A 51 6.69 13.35 13.16
CA GLN A 51 6.18 13.93 14.40
C GLN A 51 4.73 14.37 14.21
N LEU A 52 3.96 14.35 15.31
CA LEU A 52 2.62 14.94 15.34
C LEU A 52 2.68 16.22 16.17
N THR A 53 2.31 17.34 15.57
CA THR A 53 2.09 18.60 16.27
C THR A 53 0.60 18.77 16.51
N ALA A 54 0.20 19.31 17.67
CA ALA A 54 -1.20 19.54 17.99
C ALA A 54 -1.51 21.04 18.13
N SER A 55 -2.63 21.46 17.55
CA SER A 55 -3.22 22.78 17.75
C SER A 55 -4.68 22.62 18.14
N GLY A 56 -4.96 22.63 19.45
CA GLY A 56 -6.28 22.29 19.98
C GLY A 56 -6.57 20.79 19.81
N GLN A 57 -7.67 20.44 19.14
CA GLN A 57 -8.05 19.05 18.83
C GLN A 57 -7.46 18.56 17.49
N GLU A 58 -6.88 19.45 16.70
CA GLU A 58 -6.29 19.12 15.41
C GLU A 58 -4.86 18.63 15.59
N GLU A 59 -4.55 17.51 14.95
CA GLU A 59 -3.20 16.94 14.88
C GLU A 59 -2.70 17.05 13.44
N THR A 60 -1.49 17.56 13.29
CA THR A 60 -0.81 17.70 11.99
C THR A 60 0.40 16.79 11.95
N LEU A 61 0.51 15.98 10.89
CA LEU A 61 1.68 15.16 10.62
C LEU A 61 2.77 16.01 10.01
N GLU A 62 3.97 15.95 10.59
CA GLU A 62 5.14 16.67 10.12
C GLU A 62 6.33 15.73 9.90
N LEU A 63 7.21 16.12 8.97
CA LEU A 63 8.41 15.40 8.59
C LEU A 63 9.65 16.18 9.05
N ARG A 64 10.54 15.52 9.79
CA ARG A 64 11.80 16.13 10.26
C ARG A 64 12.73 16.48 9.10
N ASP A 65 13.50 17.55 9.27
CA ASP A 65 14.27 18.20 8.18
C ASP A 65 15.31 17.31 7.48
N ASP A 66 15.87 16.35 8.21
CA ASP A 66 16.85 15.38 7.74
C ASP A 66 16.20 14.11 7.13
N CYS A 67 14.88 14.14 6.92
CA CYS A 67 14.10 12.97 6.50
C CYS A 67 13.33 13.16 5.19
N VAL A 68 13.13 12.04 4.52
CA VAL A 68 12.20 11.81 3.41
C VAL A 68 11.11 10.85 3.90
N LEU A 69 9.87 11.05 3.48
CA LEU A 69 8.77 10.12 3.67
C LEU A 69 8.46 9.43 2.35
N VAL A 70 8.42 8.10 2.36
CA VAL A 70 7.74 7.30 1.34
C VAL A 70 6.45 6.78 1.98
N PHE A 71 5.31 7.26 1.49
CA PHE A 71 4.02 6.66 1.78
C PHE A 71 3.77 5.51 0.80
N GLY A 72 3.56 4.29 1.30
CA GLY A 72 3.52 3.07 0.49
C GLY A 72 2.19 2.78 -0.21
N GLY A 73 1.16 3.61 -0.01
CA GLY A 73 -0.17 3.45 -0.59
C GLY A 73 -1.23 3.01 0.42
N ASP A 74 -2.48 2.96 -0.04
CA ASP A 74 -3.66 2.56 0.72
C ASP A 74 -3.90 3.45 1.96
N ALA A 75 -4.21 4.72 1.70
CA ALA A 75 -4.41 5.72 2.77
C ALA A 75 -5.78 5.63 3.47
N GLY A 76 -6.79 4.99 2.87
CA GLY A 76 -8.19 5.00 3.33
C GLY A 76 -8.89 3.65 3.34
N ASP A 77 -10.18 3.66 3.67
CA ASP A 77 -11.20 2.59 3.54
C ASP A 77 -11.60 1.83 4.79
N LYS A 78 -10.74 1.65 5.80
CA LYS A 78 -11.00 0.75 6.95
C LYS A 78 -11.23 1.46 8.27
N GLY A 79 -10.50 2.54 8.53
CA GLY A 79 -10.56 3.33 9.75
C GLY A 79 -11.48 4.54 9.64
N ASP A 80 -11.62 5.25 10.77
CA ASP A 80 -12.62 6.32 10.94
C ASP A 80 -12.17 7.69 10.41
N TYR A 81 -10.96 7.79 9.85
CA TYR A 81 -10.30 9.06 9.52
C TYR A 81 -9.75 9.07 8.08
N THR A 82 -10.49 8.49 7.13
CA THR A 82 -10.08 8.39 5.73
C THR A 82 -9.74 9.77 5.14
N LEU A 83 -10.61 10.77 5.26
CA LEU A 83 -10.33 12.10 4.72
C LEU A 83 -9.09 12.70 5.38
N LYS A 84 -8.95 12.55 6.70
CA LYS A 84 -7.80 13.12 7.44
C LYS A 84 -6.49 12.52 6.95
N CYS A 85 -6.44 11.21 6.72
CA CYS A 85 -5.25 10.55 6.23
C CYS A 85 -4.81 11.11 4.86
N TYR A 86 -5.74 11.21 3.91
CA TYR A 86 -5.44 11.81 2.61
C TYR A 86 -5.03 13.28 2.70
N GLU A 87 -5.75 14.09 3.49
CA GLU A 87 -5.46 15.52 3.65
C GLU A 87 -4.07 15.75 4.23
N GLN A 88 -3.67 14.97 5.23
CA GLN A 88 -2.36 15.10 5.88
C GLN A 88 -1.22 14.67 4.95
N LEU A 89 -1.43 13.63 4.14
CA LEU A 89 -0.45 13.18 3.14
C LEU A 89 -0.29 14.17 1.99
N VAL A 90 -1.39 14.70 1.46
CA VAL A 90 -1.36 15.75 0.41
C VAL A 90 -0.72 17.02 0.96
N HIS A 91 -1.10 17.48 2.15
CA HIS A 91 -0.50 18.66 2.77
C HIS A 91 1.01 18.50 2.97
N LEU A 92 1.47 17.34 3.43
CA LEU A 92 2.90 17.04 3.55
C LEU A 92 3.61 17.08 2.19
N LYS A 93 2.99 16.53 1.14
CA LYS A 93 3.53 16.57 -0.21
C LYS A 93 3.64 17.98 -0.75
N GLU A 94 2.64 18.82 -0.54
CA GLU A 94 2.67 20.22 -0.96
C GLU A 94 3.72 21.04 -0.18
N LYS A 95 3.83 20.81 1.14
CA LYS A 95 4.82 21.47 2.01
C LYS A 95 6.25 21.02 1.71
N HIS A 96 6.42 19.75 1.31
CA HIS A 96 7.72 19.11 1.10
C HIS A 96 7.77 18.31 -0.22
N PRO A 97 7.67 18.97 -1.39
CA PRO A 97 7.47 18.32 -2.69
C PRO A 97 8.58 17.33 -3.06
N ASP A 98 9.82 17.61 -2.66
CA ASP A 98 10.98 16.76 -2.95
C ASP A 98 11.26 15.72 -1.87
N ARG A 99 10.61 15.80 -0.69
CA ARG A 99 10.89 14.93 0.46
C ARG A 99 9.72 14.01 0.82
N VAL A 100 8.59 14.13 0.15
CA VAL A 100 7.43 13.26 0.36
C VAL A 100 7.10 12.59 -0.96
N VAL A 101 7.09 11.26 -0.97
CA VAL A 101 6.70 10.42 -2.09
C VAL A 101 5.41 9.71 -1.71
N LEU A 102 4.40 9.81 -2.56
CA LEU A 102 3.12 9.13 -2.38
C LEU A 102 3.05 8.00 -3.40
N LEU A 103 3.28 6.78 -2.96
CA LEU A 103 2.94 5.61 -3.77
C LEU A 103 1.43 5.39 -3.71
N VAL A 104 0.85 4.88 -4.78
CA VAL A 104 -0.58 4.55 -4.82
C VAL A 104 -0.80 3.06 -4.67
N GLY A 105 -1.76 2.72 -3.80
CA GLY A 105 -2.27 1.38 -3.67
C GLY A 105 -3.57 1.16 -4.44
N ASN A 106 -4.09 -0.06 -4.39
CA ASN A 106 -5.32 -0.41 -5.09
C ASN A 106 -6.53 0.30 -4.47
N ARG A 107 -6.55 0.57 -3.16
CA ARG A 107 -7.65 1.29 -2.51
C ARG A 107 -7.71 2.74 -2.97
N ASP A 108 -6.54 3.36 -3.18
CA ASP A 108 -6.44 4.74 -3.64
C ASP A 108 -6.95 4.86 -5.09
N VAL A 109 -6.42 4.03 -6.00
CA VAL A 109 -6.76 4.05 -7.43
C VAL A 109 -8.22 3.69 -7.68
N ASN A 110 -8.79 2.77 -6.91
CA ASN A 110 -10.20 2.37 -7.04
C ASN A 110 -11.17 3.56 -6.89
N LYS A 111 -10.78 4.66 -6.24
CA LYS A 111 -11.64 5.85 -6.11
C LYS A 111 -11.87 6.58 -7.42
N MET A 112 -11.04 6.38 -8.45
CA MET A 112 -11.29 6.90 -9.80
C MET A 112 -12.63 6.40 -10.37
N ARG A 113 -13.09 5.21 -9.97
CA ARG A 113 -14.38 4.62 -10.39
C ARG A 113 -15.59 5.48 -9.98
N LEU A 114 -15.45 6.33 -8.96
CA LEU A 114 -16.54 7.17 -8.46
C LEU A 114 -17.03 8.17 -9.51
N THR A 115 -16.19 8.63 -10.43
CA THR A 115 -16.60 9.62 -11.44
C THR A 115 -17.50 9.01 -12.52
N SER A 116 -17.19 7.78 -12.94
CA SER A 116 -17.94 7.07 -13.98
C SER A 116 -19.14 6.33 -13.40
N GLU A 117 -18.95 5.55 -12.33
CA GLU A 117 -19.99 4.65 -11.81
C GLU A 117 -21.06 5.35 -10.96
N LEU A 118 -20.82 6.59 -10.52
CA LEU A 118 -21.84 7.44 -9.87
C LEU A 118 -22.36 8.57 -10.77
N ASN A 119 -22.05 8.52 -12.07
CA ASN A 119 -22.66 9.43 -13.04
C ASN A 119 -24.17 9.15 -13.15
N ASP A 120 -24.96 10.19 -13.39
CA ASP A 120 -26.42 10.06 -13.55
C ASP A 120 -26.79 9.14 -14.72
N THR A 121 -25.97 9.07 -15.77
CA THR A 121 -26.18 8.17 -16.92
C THR A 121 -26.06 6.69 -16.56
N GLU A 122 -25.39 6.33 -15.46
CA GLU A 122 -25.22 4.95 -15.01
C GLU A 122 -26.26 4.50 -13.99
N MET A 123 -27.29 5.32 -13.74
CA MET A 123 -28.33 5.01 -12.74
C MET A 123 -29.45 4.12 -13.30
N ASP A 124 -29.64 4.06 -14.61
CA ASP A 124 -30.64 3.20 -15.24
C ASP A 124 -30.22 1.72 -15.20
N LEU A 125 -31.04 0.87 -14.56
CA LEU A 125 -30.77 -0.56 -14.43
C LEU A 125 -30.78 -1.33 -15.76
N SER A 126 -31.41 -0.77 -16.78
CA SER A 126 -31.50 -1.33 -18.12
C SER A 126 -30.39 -0.86 -19.06
N PHE A 127 -29.68 0.21 -18.69
CA PHE A 127 -28.69 0.89 -19.50
C PHE A 127 -27.52 1.39 -18.63
N MET A 128 -26.58 0.50 -18.33
CA MET A 128 -25.35 0.81 -17.61
C MET A 128 -24.20 -0.06 -18.11
N ALA A 129 -22.97 0.29 -17.74
CA ALA A 129 -21.78 -0.47 -18.09
C ALA A 129 -21.81 -1.93 -17.60
N LYS A 130 -21.30 -2.84 -18.43
CA LYS A 130 -21.28 -4.29 -18.17
C LYS A 130 -20.59 -4.64 -16.85
N GLU A 131 -19.50 -3.94 -16.51
CA GLU A 131 -18.76 -4.13 -15.25
C GLU A 131 -19.64 -3.91 -14.01
N ILE A 132 -20.60 -2.97 -14.09
CA ILE A 132 -21.51 -2.67 -12.99
C ILE A 132 -22.61 -3.74 -12.94
N LEU A 133 -23.16 -4.15 -14.09
CA LEU A 133 -24.20 -5.17 -14.19
C LEU A 133 -23.74 -6.53 -13.68
N GLU A 134 -22.57 -6.97 -14.13
CA GLU A 134 -22.04 -8.30 -13.82
C GLU A 134 -21.36 -8.35 -12.45
N GLY A 135 -21.05 -7.18 -11.87
CA GLY A 135 -20.35 -7.05 -10.59
C GLY A 135 -18.85 -7.37 -10.70
N PRO A 136 -18.14 -7.51 -9.57
CA PRO A 136 -16.69 -7.64 -9.55
C PRO A 136 -16.23 -8.96 -10.19
N MET A 137 -15.75 -8.90 -11.43
CA MET A 137 -15.44 -10.09 -12.24
C MET A 137 -14.32 -10.95 -11.63
N TRP A 138 -13.43 -10.34 -10.87
CA TRP A 138 -12.35 -10.98 -10.11
C TRP A 138 -12.82 -11.77 -8.88
N VAL A 139 -14.10 -11.66 -8.50
CA VAL A 139 -14.69 -12.47 -7.43
C VAL A 139 -15.37 -13.70 -8.04
N PRO A 140 -15.15 -14.91 -7.47
CA PRO A 140 -15.85 -16.14 -7.88
C PRO A 140 -17.36 -15.93 -7.97
N GLN A 141 -17.98 -16.45 -9.04
CA GLN A 141 -19.38 -16.20 -9.38
C GLN A 141 -20.36 -16.55 -8.24
N ASP A 142 -20.08 -17.60 -7.49
CA ASP A 142 -20.87 -18.08 -6.34
C ASP A 142 -20.80 -17.14 -5.12
N LYS A 143 -19.74 -16.33 -5.00
CA LYS A 143 -19.52 -15.38 -3.91
C LYS A 143 -19.88 -13.94 -4.28
N ARG A 144 -20.14 -13.68 -5.57
CA ARG A 144 -20.37 -12.33 -6.09
C ARG A 144 -21.73 -11.79 -5.66
N VAL A 145 -21.75 -10.53 -5.23
CA VAL A 145 -22.98 -9.77 -5.02
C VAL A 145 -23.10 -8.72 -6.12
N THR A 146 -24.02 -8.95 -7.06
CA THR A 146 -24.35 -7.97 -8.11
C THR A 146 -25.15 -6.82 -7.53
N LEU A 147 -25.14 -5.67 -8.21
CA LEU A 147 -25.95 -4.51 -7.79
C LEU A 147 -27.43 -4.87 -7.67
N LYS A 148 -27.99 -5.61 -8.64
CA LYS A 148 -29.41 -6.03 -8.61
C LYS A 148 -29.73 -6.84 -7.36
N LYS A 149 -28.90 -7.84 -7.05
CA LYS A 149 -29.07 -8.67 -5.84
C LYS A 149 -28.99 -7.83 -4.57
N PHE A 150 -28.00 -6.92 -4.49
CA PHE A 150 -27.87 -6.01 -3.35
C PHE A 150 -29.13 -5.16 -3.15
N LEU A 151 -29.65 -4.55 -4.21
CA LEU A 151 -30.84 -3.70 -4.13
C LEU A 151 -32.10 -4.51 -3.75
N GLU A 152 -32.25 -5.73 -4.26
CA GLU A 152 -33.33 -6.65 -3.87
C GLU A 152 -33.27 -7.04 -2.38
N ASP A 153 -32.07 -7.31 -1.87
CA ASP A 153 -31.88 -7.71 -0.47
C ASP A 153 -32.11 -6.53 0.50
N GLN A 154 -31.71 -5.31 0.13
CA GLN A 154 -32.05 -4.09 0.87
C GLN A 154 -33.57 -3.87 0.93
N HIS A 155 -34.29 -4.20 -0.13
CA HIS A 155 -35.74 -4.08 -0.16
C HIS A 155 -36.45 -5.09 0.77
N LYS A 156 -35.95 -6.33 0.86
CA LYS A 156 -36.50 -7.35 1.78
C LYS A 156 -36.33 -6.99 3.26
N GLY A 157 -35.32 -6.19 3.59
CA GLY A 157 -35.04 -5.74 4.96
C GLY A 157 -35.91 -4.56 5.44
N GLN A 158 -36.60 -3.86 4.53
CA GLN A 158 -37.53 -2.78 4.85
C GLN A 158 -38.97 -3.30 4.75
N ASP A 159 -39.57 -3.62 5.90
CA ASP A 159 -40.98 -4.03 6.10
C ASP A 159 -41.87 -4.04 4.86
N GLY A 160 -41.93 -5.19 4.19
CA GLY A 160 -43.14 -5.84 3.66
C GLY A 160 -44.16 -5.04 2.86
N ALA A 161 -43.88 -3.83 2.38
CA ALA A 161 -44.79 -3.06 1.53
C ALA A 161 -44.60 -3.51 0.08
N PRO A 162 -45.54 -4.28 -0.51
CA PRO A 162 -45.40 -4.72 -1.89
C PRO A 162 -45.49 -3.50 -2.81
N GLY A 163 -44.47 -3.28 -3.63
CA GLY A 163 -44.55 -2.34 -4.76
C GLY A 163 -43.70 -1.07 -4.70
N LYS A 164 -42.72 -0.93 -3.79
CA LYS A 164 -41.70 0.13 -3.96
C LYS A 164 -40.66 -0.37 -4.96
N GLU A 165 -40.63 0.25 -6.13
CA GLU A 165 -39.68 -0.08 -7.20
C GLU A 165 -38.24 -0.04 -6.67
N VAL A 166 -37.44 -1.03 -7.07
CA VAL A 166 -36.03 -1.15 -6.67
C VAL A 166 -35.24 -0.07 -7.41
N VAL A 167 -35.02 1.08 -6.78
CA VAL A 167 -34.33 2.22 -7.42
C VAL A 167 -32.84 2.19 -7.12
N ASN A 168 -32.06 2.22 -8.18
CA ASN A 168 -30.62 2.43 -8.15
C ASN A 168 -30.31 3.93 -7.96
N THR A 169 -30.27 4.37 -6.71
CA THR A 169 -29.84 5.72 -6.33
C THR A 169 -28.33 5.77 -6.12
N LYS A 170 -27.70 6.95 -6.18
CA LYS A 170 -26.27 7.11 -5.86
C LYS A 170 -25.92 6.63 -4.45
N VAL A 171 -26.83 6.79 -3.49
CA VAL A 171 -26.67 6.27 -2.12
C VAL A 171 -26.53 4.76 -2.13
N ASN A 172 -27.49 4.07 -2.75
CA ASN A 172 -27.47 2.60 -2.82
C ASN A 172 -26.29 2.09 -3.64
N ARG A 173 -25.99 2.75 -4.77
CA ARG A 173 -24.84 2.45 -5.61
C ARG A 173 -23.54 2.57 -4.85
N LEU A 174 -23.32 3.67 -4.12
CA LEU A 174 -22.10 3.89 -3.36
C LEU A 174 -21.94 2.87 -2.22
N LYS A 175 -23.02 2.58 -1.47
CA LYS A 175 -23.01 1.52 -0.43
C LYS A 175 -22.57 0.17 -1.02
N TRP A 176 -23.15 -0.23 -2.15
CA TRP A 176 -22.76 -1.45 -2.86
C TRP A 176 -21.30 -1.42 -3.35
N MET A 177 -20.86 -0.30 -3.96
CA MET A 177 -19.49 -0.16 -4.44
C MET A 177 -18.48 -0.34 -3.31
N LEU A 178 -18.66 0.37 -2.19
CA LEU A 178 -17.76 0.32 -1.04
C LEU A 178 -17.69 -1.10 -0.46
N GLU A 179 -18.83 -1.75 -0.26
CA GLU A 179 -18.87 -3.06 0.38
C GLU A 179 -18.39 -4.20 -0.53
N HIS A 180 -18.86 -4.22 -1.79
CA HIS A 180 -18.73 -5.41 -2.64
C HIS A 180 -17.70 -5.28 -3.75
N THR A 181 -17.26 -4.07 -4.11
CA THR A 181 -16.34 -3.89 -5.24
C THR A 181 -15.08 -3.11 -4.90
N MET A 182 -14.99 -2.47 -3.73
CA MET A 182 -13.79 -1.73 -3.27
C MET A 182 -13.17 -2.30 -1.99
N GLY A 183 -13.80 -3.31 -1.35
CA GLY A 183 -13.28 -3.90 -0.11
C GLY A 183 -13.27 -2.95 1.08
N ALA A 184 -14.14 -1.94 1.07
CA ALA A 184 -14.29 -0.85 2.03
C ALA A 184 -15.59 -1.00 2.84
N GLN A 185 -15.86 -2.21 3.33
CA GLN A 185 -17.08 -2.51 4.09
C GLN A 185 -17.22 -1.57 5.31
N GLY A 186 -18.40 -0.96 5.46
CA GLY A 186 -18.71 -0.01 6.52
C GLY A 186 -18.19 1.43 6.30
N ASP A 187 -17.45 1.70 5.22
CA ASP A 187 -16.80 3.01 4.99
C ASP A 187 -17.82 4.13 4.79
N PHE A 188 -19.03 3.82 4.30
CA PHE A 188 -20.11 4.81 4.18
C PHE A 188 -20.48 5.43 5.56
N GLU A 189 -20.62 4.60 6.59
CA GLU A 189 -20.99 5.06 7.93
C GLU A 189 -19.78 5.65 8.68
N ARG A 190 -18.58 5.15 8.44
CA ARG A 190 -17.35 5.79 8.94
C ARG A 190 -17.15 7.18 8.34
N ARG A 191 -17.38 7.35 7.03
CA ARG A 191 -17.39 8.67 6.39
C ARG A 191 -18.43 9.59 7.02
N ARG A 192 -19.63 9.09 7.32
CA ARG A 192 -20.65 9.89 8.03
C ARG A 192 -20.16 10.36 9.39
N ALA A 193 -19.57 9.45 10.17
CA ALA A 193 -19.01 9.77 11.49
C ALA A 193 -17.89 10.80 11.38
N GLU A 194 -16.98 10.64 10.42
CA GLU A 194 -15.89 11.60 10.16
C GLU A 194 -16.44 12.98 9.78
N LEU A 195 -17.44 13.06 8.90
CA LEU A 195 -18.08 14.32 8.53
C LEU A 195 -18.73 15.01 9.73
N LYS A 196 -19.38 14.24 10.61
CA LYS A 196 -19.98 14.77 11.83
C LYS A 196 -18.92 15.37 12.77
N LEU A 197 -17.76 14.74 12.89
CA LEU A 197 -16.65 15.26 13.71
C LEU A 197 -16.05 16.56 13.14
N ARG A 198 -16.24 16.81 11.85
CA ARG A 198 -15.71 17.98 11.13
C ARG A 198 -16.68 19.17 11.10
N GLN A 199 -17.91 19.00 11.56
CA GLN A 199 -18.88 20.11 11.63
C GLN A 199 -18.43 21.13 12.68
N GLU A 200 -18.66 22.42 12.40
CA GLU A 200 -18.34 23.49 13.35
C GLU A 200 -19.11 23.30 14.67
N VAL A 201 -18.49 23.70 15.78
CA VAL A 201 -19.11 23.63 17.11
C VAL A 201 -20.41 24.44 17.13
N GLY A 202 -21.55 23.74 17.23
CA GLY A 202 -22.89 24.33 17.24
C GLY A 202 -23.74 24.04 16.00
N ASP A 203 -23.17 23.45 14.94
CA ASP A 203 -23.94 22.94 13.79
C ASP A 203 -24.35 21.48 14.04
N GLU A 204 -25.41 21.27 14.83
CA GLU A 204 -25.94 19.92 15.15
C GLU A 204 -26.79 19.32 14.02
N LYS A 205 -26.57 19.72 12.76
CA LYS A 205 -27.27 19.09 11.65
C LYS A 205 -26.77 17.67 11.45
N GLY A 206 -27.68 16.71 11.56
CA GLY A 206 -27.36 15.32 11.22
C GLY A 206 -26.84 15.20 9.79
N VAL A 207 -25.73 14.49 9.61
CA VAL A 207 -25.16 14.18 8.29
C VAL A 207 -26.07 13.17 7.58
N THR A 208 -26.66 13.57 6.45
CA THR A 208 -27.56 12.73 5.66
C THR A 208 -26.81 11.78 4.73
N ASP A 209 -27.51 10.80 4.15
CA ASP A 209 -26.90 9.90 3.13
C ASP A 209 -26.40 10.68 1.90
N ASP A 210 -27.10 11.75 1.53
CA ASP A 210 -26.72 12.61 0.41
C ASP A 210 -25.46 13.44 0.73
N ASP A 211 -25.27 13.87 1.99
CA ASP A 211 -24.04 14.53 2.42
C ASP A 211 -22.82 13.60 2.31
N VAL A 212 -23.01 12.31 2.65
CA VAL A 212 -21.97 11.29 2.49
C VAL A 212 -21.64 11.10 1.01
N VAL A 213 -22.64 10.88 0.16
CA VAL A 213 -22.43 10.74 -1.30
C VAL A 213 -21.72 11.98 -1.86
N LYS A 214 -22.17 13.17 -1.48
CA LYS A 214 -21.56 14.44 -1.89
C LYS A 214 -20.10 14.51 -1.47
N SER A 215 -19.75 14.09 -0.26
CA SER A 215 -18.36 14.06 0.21
C SER A 215 -17.47 13.17 -0.67
N TYR A 216 -17.92 11.96 -1.07
CA TYR A 216 -17.14 11.12 -1.98
C TYR A 216 -16.99 11.74 -3.37
N LEU A 217 -18.07 12.29 -3.94
CA LEU A 217 -18.03 12.96 -5.24
C LEU A 217 -17.13 14.19 -5.22
N ASP A 218 -17.18 15.00 -4.17
CA ASP A 218 -16.33 16.18 -4.03
C ASP A 218 -14.86 15.81 -3.83
N SER A 219 -14.57 14.67 -3.21
CA SER A 219 -13.19 14.18 -3.02
C SER A 219 -12.47 13.87 -4.34
N VAL A 220 -13.21 13.54 -5.42
CA VAL A 220 -12.65 13.19 -6.73
C VAL A 220 -12.81 14.29 -7.79
N LYS A 221 -13.46 15.41 -7.44
CA LYS A 221 -13.52 16.61 -8.30
C LYS A 221 -12.22 17.41 -8.23
N GLU A 222 -12.09 18.43 -9.09
CA GLU A 222 -10.98 19.39 -9.03
C GLU A 222 -10.91 20.03 -7.63
N GLY A 223 -9.71 20.02 -7.01
CA GLY A 223 -9.50 20.45 -5.63
C GLY A 223 -9.94 19.44 -4.56
N GLY A 224 -10.48 18.28 -4.96
CA GLY A 224 -10.85 17.19 -4.06
C GLY A 224 -9.64 16.39 -3.60
N VAL A 225 -9.57 16.06 -2.30
CA VAL A 225 -8.37 15.46 -1.70
C VAL A 225 -7.93 14.13 -2.32
N LEU A 226 -8.87 13.27 -2.73
CA LEU A 226 -8.54 12.00 -3.40
C LEU A 226 -7.93 12.25 -4.78
N ARG A 227 -8.46 13.23 -5.51
CA ARG A 227 -7.89 13.64 -6.80
C ARG A 227 -6.49 14.24 -6.63
N GLU A 228 -6.30 15.11 -5.63
CA GLU A 228 -4.98 15.70 -5.36
C GLU A 228 -3.95 14.64 -4.95
N TYR A 229 -4.35 13.65 -4.15
CA TYR A 229 -3.49 12.52 -3.82
C TYR A 229 -3.05 11.75 -5.08
N LEU A 230 -4.00 11.40 -5.96
CA LEU A 230 -3.71 10.69 -7.22
C LEU A 230 -2.85 11.53 -8.18
N LEU A 231 -3.04 12.85 -8.23
CA LEU A 231 -2.19 13.75 -9.02
C LEU A 231 -0.73 13.77 -8.55
N HIS A 232 -0.50 13.59 -7.25
CA HIS A 232 0.82 13.50 -6.65
C HIS A 232 1.40 12.08 -6.58
N GLY A 233 0.59 11.08 -6.97
CA GLY A 233 0.89 9.67 -6.84
C GLY A 233 2.01 9.17 -7.76
N SER A 234 2.51 7.99 -7.45
CA SER A 234 3.47 7.22 -8.26
C SER A 234 3.29 5.73 -8.00
N LEU A 235 3.74 4.88 -8.93
CA LEU A 235 3.66 3.43 -8.79
C LEU A 235 4.93 2.83 -8.19
N ALA A 236 6.07 3.49 -8.39
CA ALA A 236 7.35 3.03 -7.87
C ALA A 236 8.30 4.20 -7.56
N PHE A 237 9.24 3.99 -6.65
CA PHE A 237 10.27 4.97 -6.30
C PHE A 237 11.58 4.28 -5.96
N VAL A 238 12.71 4.88 -6.34
CA VAL A 238 14.04 4.36 -6.03
C VAL A 238 14.87 5.42 -5.32
N THR A 239 15.45 5.04 -4.19
CA THR A 239 16.47 5.85 -3.49
C THR A 239 17.31 4.94 -2.59
N HIS A 240 18.55 5.34 -2.28
CA HIS A 240 19.44 4.58 -1.38
C HIS A 240 19.49 3.07 -1.70
N GLN A 241 19.61 2.73 -2.99
CA GLN A 241 19.67 1.34 -3.50
C GLN A 241 18.42 0.50 -3.14
N THR A 242 17.31 1.17 -2.86
CA THR A 242 16.05 0.55 -2.42
C THR A 242 14.94 0.91 -3.39
N LEU A 243 14.25 -0.11 -3.90
CA LEU A 243 13.02 0.02 -4.69
C LEU A 243 11.81 -0.05 -3.76
N PHE A 244 10.95 0.95 -3.83
CA PHE A 244 9.68 1.02 -3.13
C PHE A 244 8.54 0.83 -4.12
N VAL A 245 7.64 -0.10 -3.83
CA VAL A 245 6.40 -0.35 -4.57
C VAL A 245 5.29 -0.69 -3.58
N HIS A 246 4.02 -0.52 -3.95
CA HIS A 246 2.91 -0.81 -3.04
C HIS A 246 2.80 -2.31 -2.72
N GLY A 247 2.73 -3.19 -3.72
CA GLY A 247 2.51 -4.63 -3.51
C GLY A 247 3.75 -5.49 -3.63
N GLY A 248 4.41 -5.44 -4.77
CA GLY A 248 5.57 -6.31 -5.04
C GLY A 248 5.85 -6.44 -6.52
N ILE A 249 7.00 -7.02 -6.86
CA ILE A 249 7.42 -7.18 -8.26
C ILE A 249 7.22 -8.60 -8.79
N ILE A 250 6.79 -9.52 -7.94
CA ILE A 250 6.48 -10.91 -8.30
C ILE A 250 5.07 -11.28 -7.81
N ASN A 251 4.53 -12.35 -8.37
CA ASN A 251 3.31 -12.99 -7.90
C ASN A 251 3.63 -14.44 -7.51
N GLU A 252 3.78 -14.70 -6.21
CA GLU A 252 4.17 -16.00 -5.67
C GLU A 252 5.58 -16.46 -6.14
N ASN A 253 5.95 -17.71 -5.86
CA ASN A 253 7.17 -18.36 -6.39
C ASN A 253 6.96 -18.90 -7.81
N LYS A 254 6.09 -18.27 -8.61
CA LYS A 254 5.85 -18.69 -9.99
C LYS A 254 6.81 -17.97 -10.93
N ASP A 255 6.95 -18.59 -12.10
CA ASP A 255 7.73 -18.19 -13.26
C ASP A 255 8.11 -16.69 -13.30
N ALA A 256 9.41 -16.40 -13.39
CA ALA A 256 9.94 -15.04 -13.53
C ALA A 256 9.30 -14.27 -14.69
N SER A 257 8.72 -14.98 -15.68
CA SER A 257 7.91 -14.41 -16.76
C SER A 257 6.64 -13.67 -16.29
N LEU A 258 6.24 -13.80 -15.02
CA LEU A 258 5.08 -13.10 -14.43
C LEU A 258 5.49 -11.87 -13.59
N SER A 259 6.78 -11.55 -13.54
CA SER A 259 7.31 -10.38 -12.84
C SER A 259 6.81 -9.07 -13.45
N ALA A 260 6.55 -8.08 -12.58
CA ALA A 260 6.26 -6.69 -12.96
C ALA A 260 7.52 -5.93 -13.39
N LEU A 261 8.69 -6.40 -12.93
CA LEU A 261 9.97 -5.73 -13.13
C LEU A 261 10.26 -5.55 -14.63
N GLY A 262 10.62 -4.32 -15.02
CA GLY A 262 10.99 -4.01 -16.41
C GLY A 262 9.82 -3.90 -17.39
N ARG A 263 8.55 -3.95 -16.94
CA ARG A 263 7.36 -3.90 -17.82
C ARG A 263 6.50 -2.66 -17.59
N VAL A 264 5.99 -2.09 -18.68
CA VAL A 264 5.03 -0.98 -18.65
C VAL A 264 3.81 -1.37 -19.48
N PRO A 265 2.57 -1.20 -18.98
CA PRO A 265 1.37 -1.74 -19.64
C PRO A 265 1.14 -1.31 -21.10
N ASP A 266 1.51 -0.08 -21.46
CA ASP A 266 1.37 0.46 -22.82
C ASP A 266 2.53 0.11 -23.78
N GLU A 267 3.61 -0.50 -23.27
CA GLU A 267 4.75 -1.00 -24.04
C GLU A 267 4.98 -2.52 -23.83
N PRO A 268 3.99 -3.40 -24.03
CA PRO A 268 4.04 -4.80 -23.58
C PRO A 268 5.10 -5.67 -24.28
N SER A 269 5.63 -5.24 -25.42
CA SER A 269 6.71 -5.93 -26.15
C SER A 269 8.11 -5.48 -25.72
N LYS A 270 8.21 -4.45 -24.88
CA LYS A 270 9.47 -3.88 -24.43
C LYS A 270 9.75 -4.31 -23.00
N HIS A 271 10.99 -4.72 -22.76
CA HIS A 271 11.53 -4.93 -21.44
C HIS A 271 12.60 -3.88 -21.16
N PHE A 272 12.58 -3.30 -19.97
CA PHE A 272 13.55 -2.33 -19.51
C PHE A 272 14.51 -3.00 -18.53
N ASP A 273 15.79 -3.08 -18.89
CA ASP A 273 16.81 -3.73 -18.07
C ASP A 273 17.30 -2.83 -16.92
N SER A 274 17.21 -1.51 -17.10
CA SER A 274 17.47 -0.55 -16.03
C SER A 274 16.23 -0.33 -15.18
N VAL A 275 16.32 -0.63 -13.87
CA VAL A 275 15.23 -0.36 -12.93
C VAL A 275 14.88 1.13 -12.87
N LEU A 276 15.86 2.02 -12.95
CA LEU A 276 15.59 3.47 -12.94
C LEU A 276 14.82 3.92 -14.18
N GLU A 277 15.23 3.47 -15.37
CA GLU A 277 14.49 3.78 -16.61
C GLU A 277 13.07 3.20 -16.57
N TRP A 278 12.92 1.96 -16.09
CA TRP A 278 11.62 1.32 -15.93
C TRP A 278 10.71 2.11 -14.99
N VAL A 279 11.19 2.53 -13.82
CA VAL A 279 10.42 3.31 -12.84
C VAL A 279 9.99 4.65 -13.43
N ASP A 280 10.85 5.34 -14.16
CA ASP A 280 10.51 6.60 -14.84
C ASP A 280 9.38 6.40 -15.86
N LYS A 281 9.44 5.32 -16.63
CA LYS A 281 8.44 4.98 -17.65
C LYS A 281 7.13 4.52 -17.04
N LEU A 282 7.17 3.68 -16.02
CA LEU A 282 5.99 3.23 -15.29
C LEU A 282 5.25 4.40 -14.64
N ASN A 283 5.98 5.32 -14.01
CA ASN A 283 5.39 6.53 -13.42
C ASN A 283 4.89 7.52 -14.50
N ALA A 284 5.51 7.57 -15.68
CA ALA A 284 4.99 8.36 -16.80
C ALA A 284 3.66 7.81 -17.33
N TRP A 285 3.58 6.49 -17.49
CA TRP A 285 2.33 5.81 -17.85
C TRP A 285 1.23 6.07 -16.81
N TYR A 286 1.53 5.94 -15.50
CA TYR A 286 0.60 6.28 -14.42
C TYR A 286 0.01 7.69 -14.57
N ARG A 287 0.88 8.70 -14.75
CA ARG A 287 0.44 10.10 -14.89
C ARG A 287 -0.45 10.29 -16.11
N ASN A 288 -0.14 9.63 -17.22
CA ASN A 288 -0.98 9.67 -18.43
C ASN A 288 -2.36 9.08 -18.14
N GLN A 289 -2.45 7.96 -17.42
CA GLN A 289 -3.72 7.33 -17.05
C GLN A 289 -4.55 8.20 -16.10
N VAL A 290 -3.93 8.86 -15.12
CA VAL A 290 -4.62 9.83 -14.24
C VAL A 290 -5.11 11.04 -15.05
N GLN A 291 -4.32 11.52 -16.01
CA GLN A 291 -4.71 12.62 -16.89
C GLN A 291 -5.89 12.24 -17.81
N GLU A 292 -5.85 11.04 -18.41
CA GLU A 292 -6.97 10.50 -19.19
C GLU A 292 -8.25 10.41 -18.37
N TRP A 293 -8.17 9.93 -17.12
CA TRP A 293 -9.31 9.91 -16.20
C TRP A 293 -9.88 11.31 -15.92
N ILE A 294 -9.02 12.32 -15.79
CA ILE A 294 -9.46 13.71 -15.60
C ILE A 294 -10.17 14.24 -16.84
N ASP A 295 -9.62 13.95 -18.04
CA ASP A 295 -10.13 14.48 -19.31
C ASP A 295 -11.40 13.75 -19.77
N LEU A 296 -11.51 12.45 -19.46
CA LEU A 296 -12.62 11.55 -19.84
C LEU A 296 -13.15 10.79 -18.61
N PRO A 297 -13.76 11.49 -17.63
CA PRO A 297 -14.08 10.91 -16.31
C PRO A 297 -15.27 9.95 -16.30
N THR A 298 -16.01 9.87 -17.41
CA THR A 298 -17.22 9.05 -17.55
C THR A 298 -17.03 7.98 -18.61
N TRP A 299 -17.96 7.02 -18.63
CA TRP A 299 -18.07 6.08 -19.73
C TRP A 299 -18.27 6.78 -21.07
N ASN A 300 -17.74 6.18 -22.13
CA ASN A 300 -18.08 6.53 -23.50
C ASN A 300 -19.51 6.06 -23.86
N GLU A 301 -20.01 6.47 -25.02
CA GLU A 301 -21.42 6.26 -25.43
C GLU A 301 -21.86 4.78 -25.44
N ASP A 302 -20.94 3.84 -25.71
CA ASP A 302 -21.22 2.41 -25.74
C ASP A 302 -20.86 1.68 -24.43
N HIS A 303 -20.44 2.43 -23.40
CA HIS A 303 -20.04 1.93 -22.08
C HIS A 303 -18.94 0.86 -22.13
N SER A 304 -18.06 0.91 -23.15
CA SER A 304 -16.94 -0.01 -23.30
C SER A 304 -15.65 0.47 -22.64
N SER A 305 -15.49 1.79 -22.42
CA SER A 305 -14.27 2.36 -21.84
C SER A 305 -14.50 3.71 -21.16
N ARG A 306 -13.54 4.12 -20.34
CA ARG A 306 -13.46 5.42 -19.65
C ARG A 306 -11.99 5.86 -19.55
N GLY A 307 -11.73 7.12 -19.24
CA GLY A 307 -10.38 7.58 -18.97
C GLY A 307 -9.73 6.85 -17.79
N GLY A 308 -8.44 6.50 -17.91
CA GLY A 308 -7.71 5.77 -16.87
C GLY A 308 -8.10 4.29 -16.71
N ASN A 309 -8.77 3.71 -17.70
CA ASN A 309 -9.24 2.32 -17.66
C ASN A 309 -8.11 1.32 -17.45
N GLU A 310 -6.95 1.52 -18.09
CA GLU A 310 -5.82 0.60 -17.96
C GLU A 310 -5.20 0.64 -16.56
N LEU A 311 -5.18 1.82 -15.92
CA LEU A 311 -4.76 1.93 -14.52
C LEU A 311 -5.75 1.24 -13.57
N LEU A 312 -7.05 1.34 -13.83
CA LEU A 312 -8.07 0.62 -13.06
C LEU A 312 -7.93 -0.90 -13.21
N ASN A 313 -7.61 -1.39 -14.42
CA ASN A 313 -7.30 -2.80 -14.66
C ASN A 313 -6.01 -3.23 -13.94
N TYR A 314 -4.97 -2.39 -13.96
CA TYR A 314 -3.65 -2.68 -13.37
C TYR A 314 -3.68 -2.94 -11.86
N VAL A 315 -4.69 -2.43 -11.16
CA VAL A 315 -4.88 -2.62 -9.71
C VAL A 315 -5.92 -3.70 -9.37
N LEU A 316 -6.33 -4.51 -10.36
CA LEU A 316 -7.22 -5.66 -10.11
C LEU A 316 -6.44 -6.87 -9.58
N PRO A 317 -7.01 -7.67 -8.66
CA PRO A 317 -6.32 -8.82 -8.06
C PRO A 317 -5.80 -9.88 -9.03
N ASP A 318 -6.39 -9.99 -10.22
CA ASP A 318 -6.01 -10.94 -11.27
C ASP A 318 -5.06 -10.35 -12.32
N TYR A 319 -4.70 -9.07 -12.19
CA TYR A 319 -3.73 -8.45 -13.08
C TYR A 319 -2.31 -8.98 -12.84
N THR A 320 -1.73 -9.57 -13.88
CA THR A 320 -0.38 -10.14 -13.83
C THR A 320 0.67 -9.07 -14.09
N GLY A 321 1.76 -9.05 -13.31
CA GLY A 321 2.84 -8.07 -13.48
C GLY A 321 2.48 -6.67 -12.97
N SER A 322 1.62 -6.58 -11.94
CA SER A 322 1.30 -5.32 -11.27
C SER A 322 2.24 -5.09 -10.09
N VAL A 323 2.82 -3.88 -9.99
CA VAL A 323 3.57 -3.47 -8.79
C VAL A 323 2.67 -3.17 -7.60
N VAL A 324 1.35 -3.07 -7.82
CA VAL A 324 0.33 -2.82 -6.80
C VAL A 324 -0.22 -4.13 -6.25
N MET A 325 -0.45 -5.12 -7.11
CA MET A 325 -1.06 -6.41 -6.73
C MET A 325 -0.05 -7.54 -6.52
N GLY A 326 1.24 -7.26 -6.71
CA GLY A 326 2.34 -8.16 -6.42
C GLY A 326 2.29 -8.74 -5.00
N ARG A 327 2.65 -10.02 -4.85
CA ARG A 327 2.68 -10.72 -3.55
C ARG A 327 3.91 -11.59 -3.41
N HIS A 328 4.68 -11.34 -2.35
CA HIS A 328 5.88 -12.09 -1.97
C HIS A 328 5.58 -13.28 -1.04
N LEU A 329 4.47 -13.98 -1.28
CA LEU A 329 4.02 -15.11 -0.46
C LEU A 329 3.82 -16.39 -1.29
N LEU A 330 4.11 -17.54 -0.68
CA LEU A 330 3.67 -18.85 -1.16
C LEU A 330 2.16 -19.03 -0.93
N PRO A 331 1.51 -20.01 -1.58
CA PRO A 331 0.11 -20.34 -1.30
C PRO A 331 -0.19 -20.68 0.17
N SER A 332 0.81 -21.11 0.93
CA SER A 332 0.69 -21.33 2.39
C SER A 332 0.58 -20.05 3.20
N GLY A 333 0.87 -18.89 2.62
CA GLY A 333 1.02 -17.61 3.30
C GLY A 333 2.43 -17.34 3.80
N MET A 334 3.35 -18.31 3.71
CA MET A 334 4.75 -18.08 4.07
C MET A 334 5.47 -17.19 3.05
N PRO A 335 6.39 -16.32 3.46
CA PRO A 335 7.14 -15.47 2.54
C PRO A 335 8.01 -16.26 1.57
N THR A 336 8.25 -15.70 0.39
CA THR A 336 9.12 -16.30 -0.62
C THR A 336 10.20 -15.32 -1.10
N PRO A 337 11.46 -15.78 -1.23
CA PRO A 337 12.51 -14.97 -1.86
C PRO A 337 12.18 -14.65 -3.31
N ILE A 338 12.93 -13.71 -3.88
CA ILE A 338 12.81 -13.35 -5.29
C ILE A 338 13.50 -14.44 -6.15
N PRO A 339 12.95 -14.82 -7.32
CA PRO A 339 13.63 -15.70 -8.27
C PRO A 339 15.03 -15.16 -8.65
N ALA A 340 16.01 -16.06 -8.81
CA ALA A 340 17.42 -15.67 -9.02
C ALA A 340 17.64 -14.73 -10.23
N GLU A 341 16.88 -14.93 -11.31
CA GLU A 341 16.94 -14.08 -12.52
C GLU A 341 16.53 -12.62 -12.20
N ILE A 342 15.46 -12.45 -11.42
CA ILE A 342 14.97 -11.13 -10.99
C ILE A 342 15.94 -10.51 -10.00
N ALA A 343 16.51 -11.29 -9.07
CA ALA A 343 17.53 -10.82 -8.14
C ALA A 343 18.82 -10.36 -8.87
N SER A 344 19.21 -11.03 -9.97
CA SER A 344 20.34 -10.61 -10.81
C SER A 344 20.06 -9.25 -11.44
N LEU A 345 18.88 -9.06 -12.03
CA LEU A 345 18.53 -7.80 -12.68
C LEU A 345 18.46 -6.62 -11.70
N LEU A 346 17.96 -6.86 -10.48
CA LEU A 346 18.01 -5.88 -9.39
C LEU A 346 19.45 -5.51 -9.03
N SER A 347 20.31 -6.52 -8.86
CA SER A 347 21.73 -6.32 -8.54
C SER A 347 22.45 -5.51 -9.64
N GLU A 348 22.24 -5.89 -10.90
CA GLU A 348 22.80 -5.19 -12.08
C GLU A 348 22.33 -3.73 -12.18
N SER A 349 21.13 -3.44 -11.70
CA SER A 349 20.59 -2.08 -11.59
C SER A 349 21.01 -1.33 -10.32
N GLY A 350 21.86 -1.91 -9.47
CA GLY A 350 22.30 -1.31 -8.20
C GLY A 350 21.20 -1.26 -7.13
N ILE A 351 20.21 -2.16 -7.22
CA ILE A 351 19.16 -2.32 -6.21
C ILE A 351 19.56 -3.44 -5.26
N ARG A 352 19.72 -3.06 -3.99
CA ARG A 352 20.05 -3.95 -2.87
C ARG A 352 18.79 -4.51 -2.21
N ARG A 353 17.66 -3.79 -2.28
CA ARG A 353 16.47 -4.08 -1.47
C ARG A 353 15.16 -3.66 -2.16
N VAL A 354 14.10 -4.40 -1.89
CA VAL A 354 12.72 -4.01 -2.23
C VAL A 354 11.90 -3.85 -0.95
N ILE A 355 11.18 -2.74 -0.79
CA ILE A 355 10.29 -2.49 0.35
C ILE A 355 8.86 -2.34 -0.15
N ILE A 356 7.93 -3.07 0.47
CA ILE A 356 6.54 -3.21 0.02
C ILE A 356 5.50 -3.07 1.14
N GLY A 357 4.28 -2.71 0.76
CA GLY A 357 3.04 -2.77 1.56
C GLY A 357 2.09 -3.87 1.07
N HIS A 358 0.79 -3.55 0.98
CA HIS A 358 -0.34 -4.32 0.39
C HIS A 358 -0.70 -5.70 0.96
N THR A 359 0.31 -6.50 1.30
CA THR A 359 0.14 -7.90 1.71
C THR A 359 0.35 -7.98 3.22
N PRO A 360 -0.72 -7.94 4.04
CA PRO A 360 -0.56 -7.92 5.48
C PRO A 360 0.10 -9.19 5.95
N HIS A 361 1.18 -9.04 6.71
CA HIS A 361 1.96 -10.20 7.12
C HIS A 361 2.33 -10.15 8.60
N GLY A 362 1.29 -10.30 9.43
CA GLY A 362 1.43 -10.51 10.86
C GLY A 362 1.67 -9.23 11.67
N ASN A 363 2.31 -9.40 12.83
CA ASN A 363 2.40 -8.39 13.88
C ASN A 363 3.49 -7.31 13.72
N CYS A 364 4.41 -7.50 12.78
CA CYS A 364 5.46 -6.54 12.44
C CYS A 364 5.99 -6.80 11.02
N PRO A 365 6.77 -5.86 10.44
CA PRO A 365 7.37 -6.05 9.14
C PRO A 365 8.16 -7.36 9.03
N THR A 366 8.12 -7.97 7.85
CA THR A 366 8.77 -9.24 7.58
C THR A 366 9.89 -9.06 6.57
N VAL A 367 11.10 -9.34 7.01
CA VAL A 367 12.29 -9.39 6.14
C VAL A 367 12.36 -10.76 5.48
N VAL A 368 12.66 -10.81 4.19
CA VAL A 368 12.89 -12.04 3.43
C VAL A 368 14.29 -11.97 2.84
N LYS A 369 15.25 -12.67 3.47
CA LYS A 369 16.63 -12.69 2.99
C LYS A 369 16.75 -13.50 1.71
N GLN A 370 17.39 -12.91 0.70
CA GLN A 370 17.75 -13.61 -0.52
C GLN A 370 18.79 -14.69 -0.19
N PRO A 371 18.60 -15.94 -0.62
CA PRO A 371 19.60 -16.98 -0.46
C PRO A 371 20.91 -16.55 -1.11
N ARG A 372 22.01 -16.62 -0.36
CA ARG A 372 23.34 -16.42 -0.95
C ARG A 372 23.64 -17.65 -1.79
N HIS A 373 23.64 -17.50 -3.11
CA HIS A 373 24.26 -18.51 -3.96
C HIS A 373 25.73 -18.62 -3.53
N GLN A 374 26.17 -19.82 -3.13
CA GLN A 374 27.59 -20.16 -3.12
C GLN A 374 28.08 -20.10 -4.57
N GLN A 375 28.39 -18.89 -5.05
CA GLN A 375 29.19 -18.76 -6.24
C GLN A 375 30.60 -19.20 -5.84
N ASP A 376 30.94 -20.44 -6.18
CA ASP A 376 32.31 -20.93 -6.38
C ASP A 376 32.94 -20.17 -7.57
N THR A 377 33.00 -18.83 -7.48
CA THR A 377 33.78 -18.04 -8.41
C THR A 377 35.21 -17.99 -7.87
N CYS A 378 36.07 -18.71 -8.59
CA CYS A 378 37.51 -18.61 -8.51
C CYS A 378 37.96 -17.17 -8.23
N VAL A 379 39.02 -17.03 -7.43
CA VAL A 379 39.59 -15.83 -6.78
C VAL A 379 39.90 -14.62 -7.71
N ALA A 380 39.48 -14.61 -8.97
CA ALA A 380 39.84 -13.61 -9.98
C ALA A 380 38.84 -12.45 -10.19
N ASP A 381 37.55 -12.54 -9.79
CA ASP A 381 36.54 -11.51 -10.14
C ASP A 381 36.04 -10.63 -8.98
N ARG A 382 36.88 -10.40 -7.95
CA ARG A 382 36.63 -9.41 -6.87
C ARG A 382 36.69 -7.94 -7.35
N ARG A 383 36.30 -7.66 -8.60
CA ARG A 383 36.27 -6.32 -9.19
C ARG A 383 34.90 -5.87 -9.69
N SER A 384 33.83 -6.66 -9.52
CA SER A 384 32.49 -6.10 -9.66
C SER A 384 32.11 -5.38 -8.36
N ASN A 385 32.10 -4.05 -8.38
CA ASN A 385 31.50 -3.19 -7.35
C ASN A 385 29.96 -3.29 -7.37
N VAL A 386 29.40 -4.44 -7.77
CA VAL A 386 27.95 -4.62 -7.89
C VAL A 386 27.46 -5.15 -6.55
N GLU A 387 26.75 -4.31 -5.80
CA GLU A 387 26.06 -4.75 -4.59
C GLU A 387 25.00 -5.79 -4.97
N ALA A 388 25.10 -6.99 -4.39
CA ALA A 388 24.13 -8.05 -4.63
C ALA A 388 22.79 -7.68 -3.98
N PHE A 389 21.69 -8.04 -4.62
CA PHE A 389 20.35 -7.97 -4.03
C PHE A 389 20.28 -8.82 -2.75
N GLU A 390 19.78 -8.24 -1.66
CA GLU A 390 19.87 -8.85 -0.33
C GLU A 390 18.53 -9.29 0.23
N ASP A 391 17.47 -8.50 0.10
CA ASP A 391 16.18 -8.83 0.71
C ASP A 391 14.98 -8.03 0.19
N VAL A 392 13.80 -8.56 0.56
CA VAL A 392 12.51 -7.88 0.48
C VAL A 392 12.04 -7.60 1.91
N ILE A 393 11.50 -6.41 2.17
CA ILE A 393 10.87 -6.06 3.45
C ILE A 393 9.39 -5.78 3.24
N MET A 394 8.55 -6.65 3.77
CA MET A 394 7.09 -6.54 3.75
C MET A 394 6.63 -5.74 4.97
N CYS A 395 6.00 -4.59 4.77
CA CYS A 395 5.72 -3.62 5.83
C CYS A 395 4.23 -3.41 6.12
N ASP A 396 3.34 -4.08 5.38
CA ASP A 396 1.92 -4.06 5.69
C ASP A 396 1.64 -4.88 6.97
N THR A 397 1.17 -4.17 8.00
CA THR A 397 0.79 -4.71 9.31
C THR A 397 -0.70 -4.51 9.60
N SER A 398 -1.56 -4.51 8.57
CA SER A 398 -3.00 -4.21 8.70
C SER A 398 -3.79 -5.20 9.55
N TYR A 399 -3.19 -6.36 9.85
CA TYR A 399 -3.76 -7.43 10.68
C TYR A 399 -2.80 -7.87 11.78
N SER A 400 -2.08 -6.91 12.38
CA SER A 400 -1.12 -7.20 13.44
C SER A 400 -1.75 -7.69 14.75
N ASP A 401 -3.02 -7.38 14.99
CA ASP A 401 -3.80 -7.85 16.14
C ASP A 401 -5.26 -8.08 15.73
N ALA A 402 -5.58 -9.28 15.23
CA ALA A 402 -6.94 -9.64 14.82
C ALA A 402 -7.97 -9.63 15.97
N GLY A 403 -7.52 -9.53 17.23
CA GLY A 403 -8.41 -9.37 18.38
C GLY A 403 -8.82 -7.92 18.64
N ALA A 404 -8.09 -6.95 18.08
CA ALA A 404 -8.41 -5.53 18.22
C ALA A 404 -9.54 -5.11 17.26
N PRO A 405 -10.40 -4.13 17.65
CA PRO A 405 -11.48 -3.64 16.79
C PRO A 405 -11.02 -3.12 15.42
N ASP A 406 -9.78 -2.64 15.33
CA ASP A 406 -9.16 -2.10 14.12
C ASP A 406 -8.19 -3.09 13.43
N ASN A 407 -8.13 -4.34 13.91
CA ASN A 407 -7.20 -5.40 13.53
C ASN A 407 -5.70 -5.09 13.77
N ARG A 408 -5.37 -4.00 14.47
CA ARG A 408 -3.97 -3.57 14.68
C ARG A 408 -3.58 -3.42 16.15
N GLY A 409 -4.51 -2.98 16.98
CA GLY A 409 -4.28 -2.79 18.40
C GLY A 409 -3.17 -1.77 18.66
N ARG A 410 -2.20 -2.15 19.50
CA ARG A 410 -1.04 -1.30 19.81
C ARG A 410 0.15 -1.50 18.87
N ALA A 411 0.12 -2.55 18.06
CA ALA A 411 1.25 -2.90 17.23
C ALA A 411 1.51 -1.81 16.18
N ALA A 412 2.77 -1.41 16.08
CA ALA A 412 3.23 -0.41 15.14
C ALA A 412 4.73 -0.56 14.95
N THR A 413 5.24 -0.25 13.77
CA THR A 413 6.68 -0.31 13.49
C THR A 413 7.08 0.88 12.63
N GLU A 414 8.21 1.51 12.99
CA GLU A 414 8.95 2.39 12.11
C GLU A 414 9.98 1.57 11.32
N VAL A 415 10.03 1.81 10.00
CA VAL A 415 11.09 1.33 9.11
C VAL A 415 11.79 2.55 8.50
N VAL A 416 13.10 2.65 8.71
CA VAL A 416 13.93 3.74 8.20
C VAL A 416 15.06 3.20 7.35
N VAL A 417 15.21 3.73 6.14
CA VAL A 417 16.40 3.52 5.30
C VAL A 417 17.39 4.66 5.53
N GLU A 418 18.58 4.34 6.03
CA GLU A 418 19.68 5.28 6.21
C GLU A 418 20.32 5.66 4.86
N PRO A 419 21.07 6.78 4.78
CA PRO A 419 21.77 7.18 3.56
C PRO A 419 22.70 6.12 2.98
N SER A 420 23.20 5.21 3.80
CA SER A 420 24.03 4.08 3.36
C SER A 420 23.23 2.95 2.70
N GLY A 421 21.90 3.04 2.61
CA GLY A 421 21.01 1.95 2.22
C GLY A 421 20.77 0.91 3.33
N ARG A 422 21.26 1.18 4.56
CA ARG A 422 20.97 0.32 5.72
C ARG A 422 19.54 0.50 6.19
N VAL A 423 18.91 -0.55 6.71
CA VAL A 423 17.56 -0.44 7.29
C VAL A 423 17.58 -0.59 8.79
N LEU A 424 16.87 0.30 9.47
CA LEU A 424 16.59 0.22 10.89
C LEU A 424 15.10 -0.03 11.09
N VAL A 425 14.78 -1.05 11.88
CA VAL A 425 13.41 -1.37 12.28
C VAL A 425 13.29 -1.15 13.79
N ASN A 426 12.26 -0.42 14.21
CA ASN A 426 11.95 -0.14 15.61
C ASN A 426 10.44 -0.16 15.83
N GLY A 427 9.94 -0.94 16.78
CA GLY A 427 8.50 -1.07 16.96
C GLY A 427 8.04 -1.73 18.24
N VAL A 428 6.72 -1.84 18.34
CA VAL A 428 5.99 -2.51 19.42
C VAL A 428 5.08 -3.56 18.80
N LEU A 429 5.07 -4.76 19.37
CA LEU A 429 4.20 -5.87 19.00
C LEU A 429 2.81 -5.75 19.65
N GLU A 430 1.88 -6.61 19.24
CA GLU A 430 0.51 -6.67 19.77
C GLU A 430 0.49 -6.97 21.28
N ASP A 431 1.42 -7.78 21.76
CA ASP A 431 1.57 -8.12 23.18
C ASP A 431 2.29 -7.03 24.01
N GLY A 432 2.76 -5.97 23.35
CA GLY A 432 3.43 -4.82 23.97
C GLY A 432 4.95 -4.94 24.10
N ARG A 433 5.55 -6.05 23.65
CA ARG A 433 7.02 -6.18 23.55
C ARG A 433 7.59 -5.29 22.46
N HIS A 434 8.81 -4.82 22.67
CA HIS A 434 9.56 -3.97 21.76
C HIS A 434 10.50 -4.79 20.89
N ILE A 435 10.52 -4.42 19.61
CA ILE A 435 11.45 -4.95 18.62
C ILE A 435 12.39 -3.86 18.13
N LYS A 436 13.66 -4.22 17.95
CA LYS A 436 14.63 -3.34 17.30
C LYS A 436 15.73 -4.16 16.66
N TYR A 437 15.95 -3.95 15.37
CA TYR A 437 16.97 -4.67 14.62
C TYR A 437 17.41 -3.91 13.37
N ASP A 438 18.61 -4.25 12.91
CA ASP A 438 19.11 -3.90 11.59
C ASP A 438 19.19 -5.20 10.78
N PRO A 439 18.38 -5.38 9.72
CA PRO A 439 18.43 -6.57 8.89
C PRO A 439 19.79 -6.84 8.25
N ASP A 440 20.63 -5.82 8.10
CA ASP A 440 21.96 -5.91 7.49
C ASP A 440 23.02 -6.43 8.48
N GLU A 441 22.81 -6.24 9.78
CA GLU A 441 23.73 -6.70 10.83
C GLU A 441 23.20 -7.91 11.62
N ASP A 442 21.88 -8.10 11.70
CA ASP A 442 21.30 -9.21 12.45
C ASP A 442 21.49 -10.54 11.71
N PRO A 443 22.11 -11.55 12.34
CA PRO A 443 22.42 -12.81 11.66
C PRO A 443 21.21 -13.71 11.44
N TRP A 444 20.08 -13.47 12.13
CA TRP A 444 18.94 -14.38 12.17
C TRP A 444 17.72 -13.83 11.43
N VAL A 445 17.40 -12.55 11.59
CA VAL A 445 16.18 -11.94 11.06
C VAL A 445 16.02 -12.17 9.55
N GLY A 446 14.84 -12.62 9.16
CA GLY A 446 14.45 -12.89 7.78
C GLY A 446 14.97 -14.19 7.18
N ARG A 447 15.55 -15.09 8.00
CA ARG A 447 16.03 -16.40 7.58
C ARG A 447 15.11 -17.53 8.02
N TRP A 448 15.09 -18.57 7.20
CA TRP A 448 14.40 -19.83 7.47
C TRP A 448 15.20 -20.72 8.42
N LEU A 449 14.50 -21.40 9.32
CA LEU A 449 15.06 -22.41 10.22
C LEU A 449 14.78 -23.82 9.70
N GLN A 450 15.55 -24.81 10.16
CA GLN A 450 15.42 -26.21 9.71
C GLN A 450 14.08 -26.84 10.08
N ASP A 451 13.42 -26.36 11.13
CA ASP A 451 12.09 -26.81 11.57
C ASP A 451 10.94 -26.26 10.71
N GLY A 452 11.23 -25.39 9.75
CA GLY A 452 10.24 -24.80 8.84
C GLY A 452 9.66 -23.47 9.32
N THR A 453 10.06 -22.96 10.49
CA THR A 453 9.73 -21.60 10.94
C THR A 453 10.68 -20.56 10.34
N MET A 454 10.33 -19.28 10.46
CA MET A 454 11.16 -18.15 9.99
C MET A 454 11.33 -17.12 11.10
N VAL A 455 12.53 -16.53 11.20
CA VAL A 455 12.82 -15.49 12.21
C VAL A 455 12.25 -14.15 11.73
N LYS A 456 11.35 -13.57 12.51
CA LYS A 456 10.63 -12.33 12.17
C LYS A 456 11.33 -11.08 12.66
N ALA A 457 11.72 -11.06 13.93
CA ALA A 457 12.22 -9.86 14.60
C ALA A 457 13.09 -10.21 15.81
N ARG A 458 13.98 -9.29 16.17
CA ARG A 458 14.73 -9.32 17.43
C ARG A 458 14.06 -8.44 18.47
N LEU A 459 13.99 -8.93 19.71
CA LEU A 459 13.40 -8.23 20.85
C LEU A 459 14.44 -7.40 21.60
N VAL A 460 13.97 -6.38 22.31
CA VAL A 460 14.81 -5.54 23.17
C VAL A 460 14.30 -5.39 24.61
N ASP A 461 13.17 -5.98 24.99
CA ASP A 461 12.66 -5.87 26.36
C ASP A 461 13.51 -6.60 27.41
N ASP A 462 14.29 -7.61 27.00
CA ASP A 462 15.11 -8.43 27.87
C ASP A 462 16.54 -7.87 28.01
N GLU A 463 16.74 -6.55 28.17
CA GLU A 463 18.09 -5.95 28.33
C GLU A 463 18.88 -6.50 29.54
N ALA A 464 18.19 -7.13 30.51
CA ALA A 464 18.80 -7.80 31.65
C ALA A 464 19.32 -9.21 31.34
N SER A 465 18.94 -9.80 30.20
CA SER A 465 19.46 -11.07 29.69
C SER A 465 20.71 -10.81 28.85
N GLU A 466 21.80 -11.54 29.11
CA GLU A 466 22.98 -11.50 28.23
C GLU A 466 22.70 -12.13 26.85
N GLU A 467 21.62 -12.92 26.73
CA GLU A 467 21.24 -13.63 25.53
C GLU A 467 20.11 -12.93 24.77
N ALA A 468 20.29 -12.76 23.46
CA ALA A 468 19.30 -12.14 22.58
C ALA A 468 18.07 -13.05 22.37
N SER A 469 16.88 -12.44 22.40
CA SER A 469 15.59 -13.09 22.15
C SER A 469 15.04 -12.70 20.77
N TYR A 470 14.39 -13.66 20.11
CA TYR A 470 13.85 -13.54 18.76
C TYR A 470 12.39 -14.01 18.71
N LEU A 471 11.60 -13.30 17.91
CA LEU A 471 10.27 -13.72 17.47
C LEU A 471 10.43 -14.58 16.21
N VAL A 472 9.91 -15.81 16.24
CA VAL A 472 9.80 -16.68 15.07
C VAL A 472 8.34 -16.95 14.76
N PHE A 473 8.03 -17.27 13.50
CA PHE A 473 6.67 -17.53 13.08
C PHE A 473 6.56 -18.62 12.02
N GLN A 474 5.35 -19.14 11.90
CA GLN A 474 4.90 -19.98 10.79
C GLN A 474 3.49 -19.54 10.38
N VAL A 475 3.18 -19.69 9.08
CA VAL A 475 1.86 -19.43 8.51
C VAL A 475 1.33 -20.72 7.89
N GLU A 476 0.08 -21.03 8.23
CA GLU A 476 -0.65 -22.16 7.67
C GLU A 476 -1.94 -21.68 6.97
N ASN A 477 -2.36 -22.42 5.94
CA ASN A 477 -3.60 -22.18 5.19
C ASN A 477 -3.75 -20.77 4.60
N GLY A 478 -2.65 -20.02 4.45
CA GLY A 478 -2.62 -18.67 3.89
C GLY A 478 -2.81 -17.53 4.90
N TYR A 479 -3.32 -17.80 6.10
CA TYR A 479 -3.74 -16.74 7.03
C TYR A 479 -3.66 -17.09 8.52
N SER A 480 -3.28 -18.33 8.89
CA SER A 480 -3.17 -18.73 10.30
C SER A 480 -1.73 -18.58 10.78
N TYR A 481 -1.47 -17.57 11.61
CA TYR A 481 -0.14 -17.26 12.14
C TYR A 481 0.08 -17.93 13.50
N THR A 482 1.23 -18.58 13.66
CA THR A 482 1.73 -19.05 14.95
C THR A 482 3.04 -18.34 15.26
N TYR A 483 3.17 -17.82 16.48
CA TYR A 483 4.35 -17.09 16.94
C TYR A 483 5.00 -17.80 18.13
N HIS A 484 6.33 -17.84 18.14
CA HIS A 484 7.12 -18.35 19.25
C HIS A 484 8.29 -17.43 19.56
N TYR A 485 8.74 -17.47 20.81
CA TYR A 485 9.88 -16.71 21.29
C TYR A 485 11.03 -17.67 21.56
N LEU A 486 12.17 -17.44 20.91
CA LEU A 486 13.36 -18.27 20.99
C LEU A 486 14.59 -17.43 21.32
N THR A 487 15.51 -18.00 22.09
CA THR A 487 16.82 -17.38 22.35
C THR A 487 17.79 -17.66 21.21
N ALA A 488 18.87 -16.89 21.11
CA ALA A 488 19.93 -17.11 20.12
C ALA A 488 20.53 -18.53 20.18
N SER A 489 20.67 -19.14 21.36
CA SER A 489 21.14 -20.52 21.50
C SER A 489 20.14 -21.53 20.94
N GLN A 490 18.84 -21.33 21.18
CA GLN A 490 17.81 -22.19 20.59
C GLN A 490 17.79 -22.09 19.06
N LEU A 491 18.00 -20.88 18.51
CA LEU A 491 18.16 -20.71 17.06
C LEU A 491 19.39 -21.44 16.50
N LEU A 492 20.52 -21.42 17.23
CA LEU A 492 21.72 -22.17 16.87
C LEU A 492 21.48 -23.68 16.88
N GLU A 493 20.73 -24.20 17.86
CA GLU A 493 20.38 -25.62 17.96
C GLU A 493 19.48 -26.09 16.82
N ILE A 494 18.49 -25.27 16.44
CA ILE A 494 17.60 -25.57 15.30
C ILE A 494 18.36 -25.46 13.98
N GLY A 495 19.22 -24.43 13.85
CA GLY A 495 20.01 -24.18 12.65
C GLY A 495 19.23 -23.50 11.52
N LEU A 496 19.97 -22.83 10.64
CA LEU A 496 19.43 -22.21 9.43
C LEU A 496 19.14 -23.26 8.36
N LYS A 497 18.08 -23.05 7.60
CA LYS A 497 17.79 -23.78 6.37
C LYS A 497 18.64 -23.19 5.24
N ASN A 498 19.36 -24.07 4.53
CA ASN A 498 20.21 -23.69 3.39
C ASN A 498 19.42 -23.14 2.22
#